data_AF-A0A3N6WB79-F1
#
_entry.id   AF-A0A3N6WB79-F1
#
_cell.length_a   1.000
_cell.length_b   1.000
_cell.length_c   1.000
_cell.angle_alpha   90.00
_cell.angle_beta   90.00
_cell.angle_gamma   90.00
#
_symmetry.space_group_name_H-M   'P 1'
#
loop_
_entity.id
_entity.type
_entity.pdbx_description
1 polymer ?
#
loop_
_entity_poly.entity_id
_entity_poly.type
_entity_poly.pdbx_seq_one_letter_code
_entity_poly.pdbx_strand_id
1 'polypeptide(L)'
;MPVIAAPPVLLEVDVFPDFDAVGGKTEILQVLGALLTVVLVFAVLMLLVSAIVWAIASSHGNLQAASRGRTGVLVSIGAAALAGAGVAWVNFLVQVGSTV
;
A
#
# COMPACT_ATOMS: atom_id res chain seq x y z
N MET A 1 17.81 -14.39 -51.15
CA MET A 1 16.92 -13.51 -50.37
C MET A 1 16.89 -14.04 -48.94
N PRO A 2 17.39 -13.33 -47.93
CA PRO A 2 17.40 -13.82 -46.56
C PRO A 2 16.02 -13.61 -45.93
N VAL A 3 15.43 -14.70 -45.44
CA VAL A 3 14.27 -14.66 -44.54
C VAL A 3 14.73 -14.04 -43.22
N ILE A 4 14.19 -12.87 -42.89
CA ILE A 4 14.25 -12.31 -41.54
C ILE A 4 13.31 -13.18 -40.70
N ALA A 5 13.86 -14.01 -39.82
CA ALA A 5 13.08 -14.68 -38.80
C ALA A 5 12.42 -13.60 -37.93
N ALA A 6 11.09 -13.58 -37.87
CA ALA A 6 10.38 -12.83 -36.86
C ALA A 6 10.92 -13.26 -35.49
N PRO A 7 11.18 -12.31 -34.56
CA PRO A 7 11.61 -12.69 -33.22
C PRO A 7 10.57 -13.66 -32.64
N PRO A 8 11.00 -14.68 -31.88
CA PRO A 8 10.05 -15.53 -31.16
C PRO A 8 9.18 -14.61 -30.32
N VAL A 9 7.88 -14.59 -30.60
CA VAL A 9 6.90 -14.07 -29.65
C VAL A 9 7.04 -14.99 -28.46
N LEU A 10 7.81 -14.58 -27.46
CA LEU A 10 7.72 -15.16 -26.14
C LEU A 10 6.24 -15.02 -25.80
N LEU A 11 5.53 -16.14 -25.70
CA LEU A 11 4.14 -16.13 -25.26
C LEU A 11 4.17 -15.73 -23.79
N GLU A 12 4.33 -14.43 -23.54
CA GLU A 12 4.13 -13.81 -22.26
C GLU A 12 2.67 -14.09 -21.92
N VAL A 13 2.45 -15.03 -21.01
CA VAL A 13 1.12 -15.30 -20.48
C VAL A 13 0.78 -14.10 -19.62
N ASP A 14 0.12 -13.11 -20.24
CA ASP A 14 -0.29 -11.87 -19.60
C ASP A 14 -1.42 -12.19 -18.60
N VAL A 15 -1.03 -12.57 -17.38
CA VAL A 15 -1.96 -12.81 -16.27
C VAL A 15 -2.37 -11.46 -15.71
N PHE A 16 -3.43 -10.89 -16.30
CA PHE A 16 -4.09 -9.70 -15.78
C PHE A 16 -5.55 -10.02 -15.44
N PRO A 17 -6.10 -9.43 -14.36
CA PRO A 17 -7.53 -9.52 -14.10
C PRO A 17 -8.31 -8.89 -15.24
N ASP A 18 -9.32 -9.59 -15.75
CA ASP A 18 -10.26 -9.03 -16.72
C ASP A 18 -11.20 -8.04 -16.01
N PHE A 19 -10.78 -6.78 -16.01
CA PHE A 19 -11.56 -5.68 -15.47
C PHE A 19 -12.64 -5.16 -16.44
N ASP A 20 -12.73 -5.68 -17.67
CA ASP A 20 -13.76 -5.31 -18.63
C ASP A 20 -15.09 -6.01 -18.30
N ALA A 21 -14.99 -7.23 -17.74
CA ALA A 21 -16.12 -7.92 -17.12
C ALA A 21 -16.68 -7.21 -15.88
N VAL A 22 -15.89 -6.32 -15.25
CA VAL A 22 -16.28 -5.52 -14.08
C VAL A 22 -16.67 -4.13 -14.56
N GLY A 23 -17.97 -3.94 -14.82
CA GLY A 23 -18.50 -2.63 -15.23
C GLY A 23 -18.07 -1.51 -14.28
N GLY A 24 -17.61 -0.38 -14.83
CA GLY A 24 -17.20 0.79 -14.03
C GLY A 24 -15.76 0.76 -13.51
N LYS A 25 -14.83 0.11 -14.22
CA LYS A 25 -13.38 0.07 -13.90
C LYS A 25 -12.81 1.42 -13.46
N THR A 26 -13.14 2.49 -14.18
CA THR A 26 -12.63 3.84 -13.90
C THR A 26 -13.17 4.37 -12.56
N GLU A 27 -14.47 4.23 -12.28
CA GLU A 27 -15.03 4.60 -10.98
C GLU A 27 -14.40 3.80 -9.84
N ILE A 28 -14.24 2.48 -9.99
CA ILE A 28 -13.68 1.63 -8.93
C ILE A 28 -12.23 2.02 -8.61
N LEU A 29 -11.40 2.22 -9.63
CA LEU A 29 -10.01 2.66 -9.43
C LEU A 29 -9.94 4.07 -8.83
N GLN A 30 -10.83 4.97 -9.25
CA GLN A 30 -10.90 6.32 -8.70
C GLN A 30 -11.31 6.31 -7.22
N VAL A 31 -12.31 5.51 -6.85
CA VAL A 31 -12.75 5.35 -5.45
C VAL A 31 -11.66 4.69 -4.61
N LEU A 32 -10.97 3.67 -5.11
CA LEU A 32 -9.85 3.03 -4.41
C LEU A 32 -8.69 4.00 -4.18
N GLY A 33 -8.34 4.81 -5.19
CA GLY A 33 -7.31 5.84 -5.05
C GLY A 33 -7.67 6.90 -4.01
N ALA A 34 -8.94 7.33 -3.99
CA ALA A 34 -9.45 8.26 -2.98
C ALA A 34 -9.46 7.64 -1.58
N LEU A 35 -9.89 6.38 -1.44
CA LEU A 35 -9.88 5.68 -0.16
C LEU A 35 -8.45 5.53 0.39
N LEU A 36 -7.49 5.23 -0.48
CA LEU A 36 -6.09 5.10 -0.09
C LEU A 36 -5.52 6.41 0.46
N THR A 37 -5.83 7.54 -0.18
CA THR A 37 -5.43 8.86 0.31
C THR A 37 -6.08 9.19 1.64
N VAL A 38 -7.38 8.90 1.81
CA VAL A 38 -8.08 9.09 3.09
C VAL A 38 -7.42 8.27 4.20
N VAL A 39 -7.13 6.99 3.97
CA VAL A 39 -6.44 6.13 4.94
C VAL A 39 -5.07 6.68 5.29
N LEU A 40 -4.28 7.10 4.29
CA LEU A 40 -2.96 7.66 4.51
C LEU A 40 -3.01 8.94 5.36
N VAL A 41 -3.98 9.82 5.09
CA VAL A 41 -4.20 11.05 5.86
C VAL A 41 -4.53 10.74 7.32
N PHE A 42 -5.47 9.82 7.58
CA PHE A 42 -5.79 9.42 8.95
C PHE A 42 -4.60 8.77 9.66
N ALA A 43 -3.80 7.94 8.96
CA ALA A 43 -2.60 7.34 9.51
C ALA A 43 -1.59 8.41 9.95
N VAL A 44 -1.36 9.43 9.11
CA VAL A 44 -0.45 10.55 9.43
C VAL A 44 -0.98 11.42 10.56
N LEU A 45 -2.28 11.73 10.57
CA LEU A 45 -2.90 12.48 11.67
C LEU A 45 -2.74 11.75 13.00
N MET A 46 -2.98 10.44 13.02
CA MET A 46 -2.82 9.61 14.22
C MET A 46 -1.34 9.51 14.65
N LEU A 47 -0.41 9.42 13.69
CA LEU A 47 1.03 9.46 13.95
C LEU A 47 1.42 10.78 14.63
N LEU A 48 0.92 11.91 14.13
CA LEU A 48 1.16 13.23 14.73
C LEU A 48 0.67 13.29 16.18
N VAL A 49 -0.57 12.87 16.45
CA VAL A 49 -1.11 12.87 17.83
C VAL A 49 -0.24 12.01 18.74
N SER A 50 0.14 10.82 18.30
CA SER A 50 0.99 9.92 19.10
C SER A 50 2.39 10.48 19.35
N ALA A 51 2.99 11.14 18.36
CA ALA A 51 4.30 11.78 18.48
C ALA A 51 4.29 12.95 19.47
N ILE A 52 3.22 13.77 19.45
CA ILE A 52 3.04 14.88 20.39
C ILE A 52 2.87 14.37 21.81
N VAL A 53 2.01 13.35 22.03
CA VAL A 53 1.81 12.75 23.36
C VAL A 53 3.12 12.14 23.88
N TRP A 54 3.90 11.48 23.02
CA TRP A 54 5.20 10.95 23.40
C TRP A 54 6.20 12.06 23.78
N ALA A 55 6.28 13.14 23.01
CA ALA A 55 7.16 14.27 23.26
C ALA A 55 6.84 14.98 24.59
N ILE A 56 5.57 15.22 24.89
CA ILE A 56 5.14 15.86 26.15
C ILE A 56 5.34 14.90 27.33
N ALA A 57 5.00 13.62 27.18
CA ALA A 57 5.15 12.67 28.27
C ALA A 57 6.62 12.41 28.65
N SER A 58 7.51 12.41 27.64
CA SER A 58 8.95 12.23 27.85
C SER A 58 9.62 13.42 28.52
N SER A 59 9.14 14.66 28.29
CA SER A 59 9.66 15.85 28.98
C SER A 59 9.17 15.99 30.43
N HIS A 60 8.00 15.43 30.76
CA HIS A 60 7.41 15.49 32.10
C HIS A 60 7.68 14.27 33.00
N GLY A 61 8.49 13.29 32.55
CA GLY A 61 8.82 12.09 33.34
C GLY A 61 7.66 11.09 33.50
N ASN A 62 6.60 11.20 32.70
CA ASN A 62 5.43 10.32 32.79
C ASN A 62 5.60 9.06 31.92
N LEU A 63 6.07 7.97 32.53
CA LEU A 63 6.34 6.69 31.87
C LEU A 63 5.11 6.03 31.23
N GLN A 64 3.91 6.22 31.80
CA GLN A 64 2.66 5.63 31.28
C GLN A 64 2.16 6.33 30.02
N ALA A 65 2.30 7.65 29.96
CA ALA A 65 1.95 8.40 28.75
C ALA A 65 3.02 8.24 27.66
N ALA A 66 4.30 8.13 28.05
CA ALA A 66 5.40 7.91 27.11
C ALA A 66 5.36 6.52 26.44
N SER A 67 4.96 5.48 27.17
CA SER A 67 4.81 4.13 26.61
C SER A 67 3.65 4.05 25.61
N ARG A 68 2.48 4.63 25.94
CA ARG A 68 1.32 4.71 25.04
C ARG A 68 1.62 5.50 23.77
N GLY A 69 2.38 6.59 23.88
CA GLY A 69 2.83 7.38 22.72
C GLY A 69 3.75 6.60 21.77
N ARG A 70 4.59 5.68 22.27
CA ARG A 70 5.41 4.80 21.41
C ARG A 70 4.57 3.76 20.67
N THR A 71 3.63 3.12 21.36
CA THR A 71 2.76 2.10 20.74
C THR A 71 1.88 2.70 19.65
N GLY A 72 1.34 3.90 19.85
CA GLY A 72 0.56 4.58 18.82
C GLY A 72 1.37 4.96 17.58
N VAL A 73 2.65 5.36 17.74
CA VAL A 73 3.56 5.60 16.61
C VAL A 73 3.79 4.31 15.83
N LEU A 74 4.07 3.20 16.51
CA LEU A 74 4.27 1.89 15.85
C LEU A 74 3.04 1.45 15.05
N VAL A 75 1.83 1.59 15.61
CA VAL A 75 0.57 1.26 14.92
C VAL A 75 0.36 2.16 13.70
N SER A 76 0.62 3.46 13.81
CA SER A 76 0.46 4.40 12.70
C SER A 76 1.45 4.14 11.56
N ILE A 77 2.70 3.78 11.87
CA ILE A 77 3.70 3.37 10.89
C ILE A 77 3.27 2.06 10.22
N GLY A 78 2.78 1.09 10.98
CA GLY A 78 2.25 -0.16 10.44
C GLY A 78 1.07 0.06 9.49
N ALA A 79 0.14 0.94 9.85
CA ALA A 79 -1.00 1.30 9.00
C ALA A 79 -0.56 2.00 7.70
N ALA A 80 0.38 2.94 7.78
CA ALA A 80 0.92 3.63 6.61
C ALA A 80 1.69 2.66 5.69
N ALA A 81 2.51 1.78 6.27
CA ALA A 81 3.23 0.75 5.53
C ALA A 81 2.29 -0.23 4.85
N LEU A 82 1.20 -0.67 5.51
CA LEU A 82 0.21 -1.56 4.92
C LEU A 82 -0.56 -0.88 3.77
N ALA A 83 -0.95 0.39 3.94
CA ALA A 83 -1.61 1.16 2.89
C ALA A 83 -0.72 1.29 1.64
N GLY A 84 0.58 1.59 1.81
CA GLY A 84 1.51 1.70 0.68
C GLY A 84 1.93 0.35 0.08
N ALA A 85 2.32 -0.61 0.93
CA ALA A 85 2.85 -1.91 0.50
C ALA A 85 1.76 -2.86 -0.02
N GLY A 86 0.50 -2.64 0.31
CA GLY A 86 -0.62 -3.47 -0.16
C GLY A 86 -0.69 -3.56 -1.69
N VAL A 87 -0.46 -2.45 -2.40
CA VAL A 87 -0.45 -2.43 -3.88
C VAL A 87 0.71 -3.25 -4.43
N ALA A 88 1.91 -3.06 -3.88
CA ALA A 88 3.09 -3.81 -4.29
C ALA A 88 2.94 -5.32 -4.01
N TRP A 89 2.30 -5.68 -2.90
CA TRP A 89 2.06 -7.08 -2.54
C TRP A 89 1.06 -7.76 -3.50
N VAL A 90 -0.03 -7.10 -3.87
CA VAL A 90 -0.97 -7.64 -4.86
C VAL A 90 -0.27 -7.82 -6.22
N ASN A 91 0.52 -6.83 -6.64
CA ASN A 91 1.30 -6.94 -7.88
C ASN A 91 2.30 -8.09 -7.84
N PHE A 92 2.96 -8.32 -6.69
CA PHE A 92 3.83 -9.47 -6.48
C PHE A 92 3.07 -10.80 -6.61
N LEU A 93 1.89 -10.93 -6.00
CA LEU A 93 1.09 -12.16 -6.08
C LEU A 93 0.64 -12.48 -7.51
N VAL A 94 0.23 -11.47 -8.28
CA VAL A 94 -0.08 -11.63 -9.70
C VAL A 94 1.15 -12.12 -10.48
N GLN A 95 2.31 -11.53 -10.21
CA GLN A 95 3.55 -11.94 -10.87
C GLN A 95 3.97 -13.37 -10.48
N VAL A 96 3.86 -13.78 -9.22
CA VAL A 96 4.10 -15.18 -8.81
C VAL A 96 3.14 -16.13 -9.51
N GLY A 97 1.85 -15.76 -9.63
CA GLY A 97 0.84 -16.53 -10.36
C GLY A 97 1.17 -16.73 -11.85
N SER A 98 1.84 -15.76 -12.48
CA SER A 98 2.30 -15.88 -13.88
C SER A 98 3.51 -16.81 -14.05
N THR A 99 4.23 -17.11 -12.97
CA THR A 99 5.44 -17.96 -13.00
C THR A 99 5.20 -19.43 -12.64
N VAL A 100 4.03 -19.77 -12.09
CA VAL A 100 3.65 -21.14 -11.69
C VAL A 100 2.71 -21.77 -12.71
#